data_AF-A0A4P5X5V6-F1
#
_entry.id   AF-A0A4P5X5V6-F1
#
_cell.length_a   1.000
_cell.length_b   1.000
_cell.length_c   1.000
_cell.angle_alpha   90.00
_cell.angle_beta   90.00
_cell.angle_gamma   90.00
#
_symmetry.space_group_name_H-M   'P 1'
#
loop_
_entity.id
_entity.type
_entity.pdbx_description
1 polymer ?
#
loop_
_entity_poly.entity_id
_entity_poly.type
_entity_poly.pdbx_seq_one_letter_code
_entity_poly.pdbx_strand_id
1 'polypeptide(L)'
;MNFRVMTIGVIAALVMLTGCASKKRQLEDVAKDWCMTIRASQVIPVYPLTQDIQPGDVFLVQLPVDKQQLQYEKRGFLPLDNHVARLDPTNYGDFYAKSFLGKQGEQQLKLPIDWMRPDNAGGKAISAWSMAPGAAFPTYSFSVNNSGGLNLAIPISGVPVGLSVLGADAANGSVTIDDARTLGVDIISLDSALRGWVDADSSRRKFLASFGPRDGGMPRNYLRVITRVYLTGKLDVSLTDAETRGGGADVGMPRPVANMLAQTPTGPEDVPQSARANYESVLAQLNKMLAQPTTPAATPGLVPGGSVRFTAASSRSVSMSETFDPPLVIGYLAFDVAIFGDGELGSAIPTHALLENDIAASESRQLERAQVGSDGLLDGDVFTDLESVVNKDAKANELVRELNAIAQESVPASYAIYTQSRDHAGLVMQRRMMTRPAIVTHADLQTFVRNAERSAGEAMRFLAGSAQLQVLENGVIRGAASTDVDQLREDVTKLESRVRAFRNDNTYEAVALEAQRHYNRLLARGVVTKQ
;
A
#
# COMPACT_ATOMS: atom_id res chain seq x y z
N MET A 1 -60.64 25.22 23.74
CA MET A 1 -59.34 25.83 24.09
C MET A 1 -58.21 24.81 24.33
N ASN A 2 -58.36 23.53 23.96
CA ASN A 2 -57.38 22.48 24.32
C ASN A 2 -56.57 21.91 23.13
N PHE A 3 -56.88 22.27 21.88
CA PHE A 3 -56.18 21.73 20.71
C PHE A 3 -54.85 22.43 20.39
N ARG A 4 -54.67 23.69 20.82
CA ARG A 4 -53.45 24.48 20.53
C ARG A 4 -52.25 24.16 21.42
N VAL A 5 -52.48 23.60 22.61
CA VAL A 5 -51.40 23.23 23.55
C VAL A 5 -50.75 21.90 23.14
N MET A 6 -51.50 20.99 22.52
CA MET A 6 -50.99 19.68 22.09
C MET A 6 -50.10 19.77 20.84
N THR A 7 -50.33 20.74 19.94
CA THR A 7 -49.51 20.90 18.72
C THR A 7 -48.13 21.50 19.00
N ILE A 8 -48.00 22.36 20.01
CA ILE A 8 -46.72 22.98 20.38
C ILE A 8 -45.78 21.96 21.07
N GLY A 9 -46.33 21.02 21.84
CA GLY A 9 -45.56 19.94 22.48
C GLY A 9 -44.93 18.96 21.48
N VAL A 10 -45.62 18.63 20.38
CA VAL A 10 -45.12 17.70 19.35
C VAL A 10 -44.01 18.34 18.50
N ILE A 11 -44.08 19.64 18.23
CA ILE A 11 -43.04 20.37 17.47
C ILE A 11 -41.76 20.53 18.31
N ALA A 12 -41.88 20.81 19.62
CA ALA A 12 -40.73 20.90 20.51
C ALA A 12 -39.98 19.55 20.69
N ALA A 13 -40.72 18.43 20.71
CA ALA A 13 -40.12 17.09 20.77
C ALA A 13 -39.41 16.69 19.45
N LEU A 14 -39.90 17.14 18.29
CA LEU A 14 -39.26 16.87 16.99
C LEU A 14 -37.94 17.66 16.80
N VAL A 15 -37.83 18.85 17.39
CA VAL A 15 -36.60 19.67 17.31
C VAL A 15 -35.47 19.12 18.21
N MET A 16 -35.78 18.36 19.27
CA MET A 16 -34.73 17.76 20.10
C MET A 16 -34.11 16.48 19.50
N LEU A 17 -34.77 15.83 18.53
CA LEU A 17 -34.26 14.60 17.91
C LEU A 17 -33.32 14.84 16.71
N THR A 18 -33.23 16.06 16.18
CA THR A 18 -32.35 16.38 15.05
C THR A 18 -30.89 16.65 15.43
N GLY A 19 -30.58 16.82 16.73
CA GLY A 19 -29.24 17.20 17.22
C GLY A 19 -28.19 16.08 17.27
N CYS A 20 -28.57 14.81 17.25
CA CYS A 20 -27.60 13.69 17.32
C CYS A 20 -27.01 13.29 15.96
N ALA A 21 -27.70 13.57 14.85
CA ALA A 21 -27.23 13.18 13.51
C ALA A 21 -26.08 14.04 12.98
N SER A 22 -25.98 15.31 13.41
CA SER A 22 -24.92 16.24 12.96
C SER A 22 -23.55 15.86 13.51
N LYS A 23 -23.46 15.47 14.80
CA LYS A 23 -22.19 15.10 15.44
C LYS A 23 -21.50 13.92 14.76
N LYS A 24 -22.26 12.92 14.30
CA LYS A 24 -21.68 11.76 13.62
C LYS A 24 -21.04 12.14 12.28
N ARG A 25 -21.70 12.96 11.48
CA ARG A 25 -21.16 13.45 10.20
C ARG A 25 -19.90 14.27 10.40
N GLN A 26 -19.88 15.14 11.42
CA GLN A 26 -18.69 15.92 11.77
C GLN A 26 -17.50 14.99 12.06
N LEU A 27 -17.66 13.96 12.88
CA LEU A 27 -16.56 13.03 13.17
C LEU A 27 -16.09 12.27 11.92
N GLU A 28 -17.01 11.91 11.02
CA GLU A 28 -16.70 11.25 9.75
C GLU A 28 -15.90 12.15 8.80
N ASP A 29 -16.28 13.42 8.68
CA ASP A 29 -15.58 14.40 7.83
C ASP A 29 -14.14 14.63 8.31
N VAL A 30 -13.91 14.59 9.62
CA VAL A 30 -12.58 14.84 10.18
C VAL A 30 -11.67 13.63 10.04
N ALA A 31 -12.22 12.44 10.27
CA ALA A 31 -11.51 11.21 9.95
C ALA A 31 -11.10 11.21 8.47
N LYS A 32 -11.98 11.68 7.58
CA LYS A 32 -11.69 11.81 6.15
C LYS A 32 -10.56 12.81 5.88
N ASP A 33 -10.60 14.01 6.42
CA ASP A 33 -9.57 15.04 6.19
C ASP A 33 -8.19 14.60 6.67
N TRP A 34 -8.14 13.96 7.85
CA TRP A 34 -6.93 13.31 8.35
C TRP A 34 -6.40 12.25 7.37
N CYS A 35 -7.29 11.40 6.88
CA CYS A 35 -6.91 10.35 5.94
C CYS A 35 -6.44 10.90 4.59
N MET A 36 -7.08 11.96 4.07
CA MET A 36 -6.67 12.65 2.85
C MET A 36 -5.27 13.26 2.96
N THR A 37 -4.94 13.73 4.16
CA THR A 37 -3.65 14.31 4.50
C THR A 37 -2.53 13.26 4.42
N ILE A 38 -2.73 12.08 5.03
CA ILE A 38 -1.78 10.96 4.92
C ILE A 38 -1.70 10.42 3.48
N ARG A 39 -2.81 10.39 2.76
CA ARG A 39 -2.88 9.95 1.36
C ARG A 39 -2.00 10.81 0.44
N ALA A 40 -1.83 12.10 0.74
CA ALA A 40 -0.93 12.97 -0.02
C ALA A 40 0.53 12.47 -0.01
N SER A 41 0.90 11.62 0.95
CA SER A 41 2.20 10.94 1.03
C SER A 41 2.23 9.57 0.35
N GLN A 42 1.22 9.23 -0.47
CA GLN A 42 1.06 7.93 -1.14
C GLN A 42 0.95 6.74 -0.17
N VAL A 43 0.47 7.00 1.05
CA VAL A 43 0.26 5.99 2.10
C VAL A 43 -1.23 5.78 2.29
N ILE A 44 -1.66 4.51 2.43
CA ILE A 44 -3.06 4.20 2.76
C ILE A 44 -3.23 4.43 4.27
N PRO A 45 -4.06 5.37 4.71
CA PRO A 45 -4.21 5.70 6.12
C PRO A 45 -4.88 4.58 6.91
N VAL A 46 -4.49 4.48 8.18
CA VAL A 46 -5.15 3.63 9.18
C VAL A 46 -5.98 4.51 10.10
N TYR A 47 -7.25 4.15 10.28
CA TYR A 47 -8.14 4.85 11.20
C TYR A 47 -9.12 3.89 11.88
N PRO A 48 -9.25 3.92 13.21
CA PRO A 48 -8.42 4.69 14.16
C PRO A 48 -6.96 4.21 14.15
N LEU A 49 -6.04 5.04 14.64
CA LEU A 49 -4.64 4.67 14.80
C LEU A 49 -4.51 3.44 15.71
N THR A 50 -3.60 2.52 15.39
CA THR A 50 -3.46 1.23 16.10
C THR A 50 -2.02 0.75 16.16
N GLN A 51 -1.72 -0.19 17.06
CA GLN A 51 -0.39 -0.80 17.22
C GLN A 51 -0.30 -2.20 16.58
N ASP A 52 -1.43 -2.77 16.19
CA ASP A 52 -1.56 -4.20 15.90
C ASP A 52 -1.23 -4.58 14.45
N ILE A 53 -1.11 -3.62 13.54
CA ILE A 53 -0.81 -3.86 12.12
C ILE A 53 0.70 -4.02 11.90
N GLN A 54 1.09 -5.08 11.19
CA GLN A 54 2.47 -5.41 10.89
C GLN A 54 2.66 -5.79 9.41
N PRO A 55 3.86 -5.62 8.83
CA PRO A 55 4.15 -6.19 7.52
C PRO A 55 3.97 -7.72 7.55
N GLY A 56 3.34 -8.28 6.54
CA GLY A 56 2.93 -9.68 6.50
C GLY A 56 1.51 -9.96 6.99
N ASP A 57 0.82 -8.98 7.58
CA ASP A 57 -0.61 -9.14 7.87
C ASP A 57 -1.41 -9.28 6.57
N VAL A 58 -2.32 -10.25 6.56
CA VAL A 58 -3.17 -10.59 5.43
C VAL A 58 -4.62 -10.34 5.82
N PHE A 59 -5.29 -9.48 5.06
CA PHE A 59 -6.69 -9.12 5.25
C PHE A 59 -7.54 -9.62 4.09
N LEU A 60 -8.71 -10.19 4.38
CA LEU A 60 -9.69 -10.57 3.37
C LEU A 60 -10.58 -9.37 3.00
N VAL A 61 -10.44 -8.92 1.76
CA VAL A 61 -11.20 -7.82 1.20
C VAL A 61 -12.38 -8.36 0.41
N GLN A 62 -13.59 -8.19 0.97
CA GLN A 62 -14.84 -8.69 0.38
C GLN A 62 -15.58 -7.64 -0.45
N LEU A 63 -15.07 -6.41 -0.47
CA LEU A 63 -15.68 -5.34 -1.23
C LEU A 63 -15.18 -5.38 -2.68
N PRO A 64 -16.09 -5.33 -3.67
CA PRO A 64 -15.71 -5.15 -5.06
C PRO A 64 -14.79 -3.94 -5.24
N VAL A 65 -13.88 -3.98 -6.21
CA VAL A 65 -12.89 -2.92 -6.44
C VAL A 65 -13.54 -1.54 -6.61
N ASP A 66 -14.63 -1.45 -7.39
CA ASP A 66 -15.38 -0.20 -7.59
C ASP A 66 -15.94 0.34 -6.26
N LYS A 67 -16.40 -0.55 -5.37
CA LYS A 67 -16.89 -0.17 -4.05
C LYS A 67 -15.76 0.21 -3.10
N GLN A 68 -14.59 -0.43 -3.20
CA GLN A 68 -13.42 -0.04 -2.44
C GLN A 68 -12.96 1.36 -2.80
N GLN A 69 -12.91 1.70 -4.10
CA GLN A 69 -12.55 3.03 -4.57
C GLN A 69 -13.53 4.08 -4.05
N LEU A 70 -14.84 3.85 -4.23
CA LEU A 70 -15.86 4.75 -3.70
C LEU A 70 -15.76 4.90 -2.18
N GLN A 71 -15.47 3.82 -1.46
CA GLN A 71 -15.29 3.88 -0.02
C GLN A 71 -14.01 4.63 0.37
N TYR A 72 -12.92 4.43 -0.36
CA TYR A 72 -11.65 5.09 -0.16
C TYR A 72 -11.74 6.59 -0.43
N GLU A 73 -12.42 7.01 -1.49
CA GLU A 73 -12.71 8.41 -1.80
C GLU A 73 -13.65 9.04 -0.78
N LYS A 74 -14.68 8.28 -0.35
CA LYS A 74 -15.68 8.79 0.59
C LYS A 74 -15.13 8.94 2.00
N ARG A 75 -14.41 7.93 2.50
CA ARG A 75 -13.94 7.87 3.90
C ARG A 75 -12.49 8.30 4.07
N GLY A 76 -11.71 8.32 3.00
CA GLY A 76 -10.27 8.58 3.02
C GLY A 76 -9.42 7.35 3.38
N PHE A 77 -10.00 6.27 3.94
CA PHE A 77 -9.29 5.06 4.35
C PHE A 77 -10.03 3.78 3.92
N LEU A 78 -9.32 2.66 3.98
CA LEU A 78 -9.87 1.32 3.76
C LEU A 78 -9.92 0.56 5.08
N PRO A 79 -11.09 -0.01 5.46
CA PRO A 79 -11.21 -0.78 6.68
C PRO A 79 -10.40 -2.08 6.59
N LEU A 80 -9.83 -2.49 7.72
CA LEU A 80 -9.00 -3.68 7.88
C LEU A 80 -9.65 -4.65 8.87
N ASP A 81 -10.89 -5.06 8.59
CA ASP A 81 -11.70 -5.77 9.59
C ASP A 81 -11.46 -7.29 9.61
N ASN A 82 -11.08 -7.88 8.47
CA ASN A 82 -10.99 -9.34 8.30
C ASN A 82 -9.54 -9.83 8.26
N HIS A 83 -8.83 -9.75 9.39
CA HIS A 83 -7.48 -10.31 9.50
C HIS A 83 -7.54 -11.85 9.40
N VAL A 84 -6.93 -12.44 8.37
CA VAL A 84 -6.97 -13.90 8.12
C VAL A 84 -5.68 -14.62 8.48
N ALA A 85 -4.55 -13.95 8.36
CA ALA A 85 -3.24 -14.53 8.66
C ALA A 85 -2.21 -13.45 8.92
N ARG A 86 -1.22 -13.78 9.76
CA ARG A 86 0.03 -13.04 9.89
C ARG A 86 1.13 -13.92 9.31
N LEU A 87 1.69 -13.50 8.18
CA LEU A 87 2.86 -14.16 7.60
C LEU A 87 4.08 -13.87 8.47
N ASP A 88 5.00 -14.82 8.52
CA ASP A 88 6.32 -14.64 9.15
C ASP A 88 7.37 -14.47 8.04
N PRO A 89 7.57 -13.24 7.52
CA PRO A 89 8.51 -13.04 6.44
C PRO A 89 9.94 -13.23 6.95
N THR A 90 10.58 -14.30 6.50
CA THR A 90 11.96 -14.64 6.86
C THR A 90 12.98 -13.68 6.23
N ASN A 91 12.58 -12.85 5.26
CA ASN A 91 13.49 -12.08 4.43
C ASN A 91 13.79 -10.64 4.90
N TYR A 92 13.44 -10.29 6.14
CA TYR A 92 13.82 -8.98 6.70
C TYR A 92 15.34 -8.76 6.67
N GLY A 93 16.11 -9.82 6.92
CA GLY A 93 17.57 -9.81 6.88
C GLY A 93 18.09 -9.28 5.55
N ASP A 94 17.75 -9.94 4.45
CA ASP A 94 18.26 -9.55 3.12
C ASP A 94 17.67 -8.22 2.65
N PHE A 95 16.40 -7.96 3.00
CA PHE A 95 15.72 -6.70 2.69
C PHE A 95 16.47 -5.50 3.29
N TYR A 96 16.88 -5.60 4.56
CA TYR A 96 17.60 -4.53 5.26
C TYR A 96 19.14 -4.61 5.14
N ALA A 97 19.72 -5.76 4.77
CA ALA A 97 21.16 -5.94 4.61
C ALA A 97 21.75 -5.00 3.54
N LYS A 98 20.95 -4.63 2.54
CA LYS A 98 21.31 -3.68 1.49
C LYS A 98 20.84 -2.24 1.77
N SER A 99 20.21 -2.02 2.93
CA SER A 99 19.74 -0.71 3.37
C SER A 99 20.86 0.08 4.09
N PHE A 100 20.57 1.32 4.45
CA PHE A 100 21.46 2.23 5.20
C PHE A 100 21.83 1.72 6.61
N LEU A 101 21.24 0.61 7.05
CA LEU A 101 21.60 -0.08 8.30
C LEU A 101 22.89 -0.92 8.16
N GLY A 102 23.47 -0.99 6.95
CA GLY A 102 24.62 -1.83 6.64
C GLY A 102 25.98 -1.35 7.15
N LYS A 103 26.64 -2.23 7.91
CA LYS A 103 28.10 -2.34 8.19
C LYS A 103 28.76 -1.35 9.16
N GLN A 104 28.07 -0.85 10.18
CA GLN A 104 28.80 -0.38 11.37
C GLN A 104 29.19 -1.58 12.25
N GLY A 105 30.30 -2.23 11.88
CA GLY A 105 31.10 -3.19 12.66
C GLY A 105 30.35 -4.21 13.54
N GLU A 106 30.28 -5.47 13.11
CA GLU A 106 29.78 -6.65 13.88
C GLU A 106 28.42 -6.54 14.59
N GLN A 107 27.74 -5.39 14.58
CA GLN A 107 26.43 -5.23 15.16
C GLN A 107 25.45 -6.07 14.35
N GLN A 108 25.02 -7.15 14.98
CA GLN A 108 23.97 -8.05 14.50
C GLN A 108 22.82 -7.21 13.96
N LEU A 109 22.45 -7.46 12.69
CA LEU A 109 21.36 -6.76 12.02
C LEU A 109 20.10 -6.92 12.88
N LYS A 110 19.71 -5.86 13.57
CA LYS A 110 18.52 -5.88 14.43
C LYS A 110 17.29 -5.93 13.53
N LEU A 111 16.51 -6.98 13.70
CA LEU A 111 15.29 -7.25 12.93
C LEU A 111 14.10 -6.52 13.58
N PRO A 112 12.95 -6.40 12.90
CA PRO A 112 11.78 -5.75 13.46
C PRO A 112 11.32 -6.32 14.80
N ILE A 113 11.53 -7.62 15.06
CA ILE A 113 11.25 -8.21 16.36
C ILE A 113 12.06 -7.54 17.49
N ASP A 114 13.32 -7.17 17.21
CA ASP A 114 14.22 -6.48 18.14
C ASP A 114 13.85 -5.00 18.32
N TRP A 115 13.13 -4.42 17.36
CA TRP A 115 12.61 -3.04 17.41
C TRP A 115 11.26 -2.95 18.14
N MET A 116 10.48 -4.03 18.14
CA MET A 116 9.18 -4.09 18.82
C MET A 116 9.30 -4.51 20.28
N ARG A 117 10.36 -5.25 20.64
CA ARG A 117 10.58 -5.76 21.99
C ARG A 117 12.01 -5.40 22.41
N PRO A 118 12.23 -4.26 23.08
CA PRO A 118 13.55 -3.98 23.63
C PRO A 118 13.91 -5.09 24.60
N ASP A 119 15.01 -5.78 24.34
CA ASP A 119 15.65 -6.56 25.38
C ASP A 119 16.03 -5.60 26.51
N ASN A 120 15.57 -5.87 27.73
CA ASN A 120 15.96 -5.16 28.95
C ASN A 120 17.44 -5.42 29.34
N ALA A 121 18.26 -5.90 28.40
CA ALA A 121 19.66 -6.24 28.60
C ALA A 121 20.50 -4.98 28.85
N GLY A 122 20.47 -4.49 30.09
CA GLY A 122 21.29 -3.37 30.55
C GLY A 122 20.59 -2.31 31.40
N GLY A 123 19.30 -2.46 31.75
CA GLY A 123 18.61 -1.58 32.70
C GLY A 123 18.35 -0.14 32.22
N LYS A 124 18.68 0.18 30.96
CA LYS A 124 18.33 1.44 30.32
C LYS A 124 17.39 1.13 29.15
N ALA A 125 16.11 1.46 29.31
CA ALA A 125 15.12 1.32 28.26
C ALA A 125 15.50 2.25 27.09
N ILE A 126 16.25 1.74 26.13
CA ILE A 126 16.34 2.37 24.82
C ILE A 126 14.98 2.08 24.18
N SER A 127 14.25 3.11 23.76
CA SER A 127 13.03 2.92 22.96
C SER A 127 13.43 2.09 21.74
N ALA A 128 13.01 0.82 21.70
CA ALA A 128 13.45 -0.12 20.67
C ALA A 128 13.16 0.37 19.24
N TRP A 129 12.17 1.26 19.14
CA TRP A 129 11.74 1.92 17.92
C TRP A 129 12.71 2.98 17.39
N SER A 130 13.64 3.49 18.21
CA SER A 130 14.66 4.43 17.74
C SER A 130 15.64 3.79 16.73
N MET A 131 15.66 2.46 16.65
CA MET A 131 16.49 1.70 15.72
C MET A 131 15.80 1.41 14.39
N ALA A 132 14.47 1.57 14.32
CA ALA A 132 13.74 1.41 13.08
C ALA A 132 14.10 2.54 12.09
N PRO A 133 14.06 2.27 10.77
CA PRO A 133 14.14 3.29 9.73
C PRO A 133 13.30 4.53 10.03
N GLY A 134 13.92 5.71 9.99
CA GLY A 134 13.21 6.98 10.07
C GLY A 134 12.28 7.19 8.87
N ALA A 135 11.10 7.75 9.12
CA ALA A 135 10.21 8.27 8.10
C ALA A 135 9.97 9.77 8.37
N ALA A 136 9.68 10.54 7.34
CA ALA A 136 9.34 11.94 7.48
C ALA A 136 8.03 12.21 6.74
N PHE A 137 7.15 12.96 7.39
CA PHE A 137 5.91 13.45 6.82
C PHE A 137 5.96 14.98 6.81
N PRO A 138 5.40 15.64 5.79
CA PRO A 138 5.29 17.09 5.82
C PRO A 138 4.39 17.55 6.98
N THR A 139 4.54 18.80 7.39
CA THR A 139 3.56 19.43 8.27
C THR A 139 2.33 19.78 7.44
N TYR A 140 1.15 19.49 7.99
CA TYR A 140 -0.10 19.68 7.29
C TYR A 140 -0.92 20.76 7.98
N SER A 141 -1.42 21.72 7.21
CA SER A 141 -2.26 22.79 7.73
C SER A 141 -3.72 22.56 7.35
N PHE A 142 -4.64 22.86 8.26
CA PHE A 142 -6.08 22.78 8.04
C PHE A 142 -6.76 24.03 8.60
N SER A 143 -7.98 24.33 8.17
CA SER A 143 -8.80 25.39 8.76
C SER A 143 -10.14 24.82 9.22
N VAL A 144 -10.56 25.25 10.40
CA VAL A 144 -11.82 24.90 11.05
C VAL A 144 -12.69 26.15 11.08
N ASN A 145 -13.93 26.08 10.62
CA ASN A 145 -14.92 27.14 10.81
C ASN A 145 -16.13 26.58 11.57
N ASN A 146 -16.34 27.09 12.78
CA ASN A 146 -17.44 26.74 13.67
C ASN A 146 -18.79 27.35 13.23
N SER A 147 -18.76 28.38 12.36
CA SER A 147 -19.95 29.05 11.81
C SER A 147 -20.82 28.17 10.90
N GLY A 148 -20.34 26.98 10.52
CA GLY A 148 -21.10 25.97 9.75
C GLY A 148 -21.49 24.70 10.54
N GLY A 149 -21.17 24.62 11.84
CA GLY A 149 -21.39 23.40 12.61
C GLY A 149 -20.49 22.24 12.17
N LEU A 150 -19.20 22.49 11.99
CA LEU A 150 -18.18 21.46 11.73
C LEU A 150 -17.08 21.57 12.80
N ASN A 151 -17.14 20.69 13.81
CA ASN A 151 -16.08 20.56 14.82
C ASN A 151 -15.01 19.60 14.31
N LEU A 152 -13.76 20.07 14.19
CA LEU A 152 -12.64 19.20 13.89
C LEU A 152 -12.31 18.31 15.10
N ALA A 153 -12.53 17.00 14.96
CA ALA A 153 -12.08 15.96 15.87
C ALA A 153 -10.99 15.13 15.20
N ILE A 154 -9.80 15.71 15.09
CA ILE A 154 -8.59 14.91 14.89
C ILE A 154 -8.59 13.89 16.04
N PRO A 155 -8.26 12.59 15.84
CA PRO A 155 -8.26 11.57 16.88
C PRO A 155 -7.11 11.78 17.89
N ILE A 156 -7.00 13.00 18.38
CA ILE A 156 -6.08 13.48 19.39
C ILE A 156 -7.02 14.03 20.43
N SER A 157 -7.01 13.40 21.60
CA SER A 157 -8.04 13.52 22.64
C SER A 157 -8.28 14.96 23.14
N GLY A 158 -7.48 15.93 22.71
CA GLY A 158 -7.56 17.31 23.17
C GLY A 158 -7.85 18.39 22.11
N VAL A 159 -8.05 18.09 20.82
CA VAL A 159 -8.44 19.14 19.84
C VAL A 159 -9.79 19.80 20.18
N PRO A 160 -10.86 19.06 20.53
CA PRO A 160 -12.11 19.66 20.98
C PRO A 160 -11.96 20.49 22.28
N VAL A 161 -11.05 20.08 23.17
CA VAL A 161 -10.72 20.83 24.39
C VAL A 161 -10.02 22.15 24.03
N GLY A 162 -9.07 22.13 23.08
CA GLY A 162 -8.36 23.32 22.62
C GLY A 162 -9.26 24.39 22.01
N LEU A 163 -10.21 24.02 21.15
CA LEU A 163 -11.15 24.98 20.55
C LEU A 163 -12.06 25.65 21.61
N SER A 164 -12.51 24.89 22.61
CA SER A 164 -13.31 25.45 23.71
C SER A 164 -12.54 26.45 24.56
N VAL A 165 -11.21 26.28 24.67
CA VAL A 165 -10.32 27.21 25.38
C VAL A 165 -10.05 28.47 24.54
N LEU A 166 -9.99 28.35 23.20
CA LEU A 166 -9.74 29.47 22.30
C LEU A 166 -10.93 30.44 22.20
N GLY A 167 -12.17 29.98 22.42
CA GLY A 167 -13.35 30.82 22.27
C GLY A 167 -13.55 31.37 20.86
N ALA A 168 -12.91 30.77 19.86
CA ALA A 168 -12.91 31.23 18.47
C ALA A 168 -13.99 30.51 17.64
N ASP A 169 -14.66 31.26 16.76
CA ASP A 169 -15.60 30.72 15.77
C ASP A 169 -14.90 30.11 14.56
N ALA A 170 -13.59 30.30 14.43
CA ALA A 170 -12.76 29.71 13.39
C ALA A 170 -11.31 29.57 13.87
N ALA A 171 -10.60 28.53 13.43
CA ALA A 171 -9.20 28.32 13.77
C ALA A 171 -8.42 27.73 12.58
N ASN A 172 -7.23 28.23 12.32
CA ASN A 172 -6.25 27.57 11.47
C ASN A 172 -5.41 26.64 12.33
N GLY A 173 -5.34 25.37 11.98
CA GLY A 173 -4.50 24.41 12.66
C GLY A 173 -3.39 23.86 11.79
N SER A 174 -2.41 23.23 12.44
CA SER A 174 -1.40 22.41 11.79
C SER A 174 -1.17 21.13 12.57
N VAL A 175 -0.98 20.02 11.88
CA VAL A 175 -0.52 18.75 12.45
C VAL A 175 0.88 18.45 11.94
N THR A 176 1.78 18.16 12.85
CA THR A 176 3.12 17.65 12.57
C THR A 176 3.24 16.23 13.11
N ILE A 177 3.64 15.31 12.23
CA ILE A 177 3.91 13.92 12.59
C ILE A 177 5.41 13.81 12.84
N ASP A 178 5.77 13.58 14.09
CA ASP A 178 7.15 13.57 14.56
C ASP A 178 7.53 12.18 15.09
N ASP A 179 8.83 11.92 15.19
CA ASP A 179 9.36 10.58 15.54
C ASP A 179 8.79 9.46 14.65
N ALA A 180 8.56 9.74 13.37
CA ALA A 180 8.00 8.77 12.46
C ALA A 180 9.03 7.69 12.07
N ARG A 181 8.55 6.46 11.93
CA ARG A 181 9.33 5.25 11.63
C ARG A 181 8.64 4.42 10.56
N THR A 182 9.38 3.53 9.90
CA THR A 182 8.81 2.61 8.93
C THR A 182 9.41 1.21 8.98
N LEU A 183 8.57 0.20 8.77
CA LEU A 183 8.92 -1.21 8.73
C LEU A 183 8.35 -1.84 7.47
N GLY A 184 9.10 -2.68 6.76
CA GLY A 184 8.53 -3.39 5.62
C GLY A 184 9.41 -4.50 5.06
N VAL A 185 8.82 -5.22 4.10
CA VAL A 185 9.42 -6.29 3.28
C VAL A 185 8.99 -6.08 1.84
N ASP A 186 9.79 -6.54 0.88
CA ASP A 186 9.42 -6.47 -0.53
C ASP A 186 8.25 -7.41 -0.89
N ILE A 187 7.56 -7.07 -1.99
CA ILE A 187 6.40 -7.80 -2.49
C ILE A 187 6.75 -9.23 -2.88
N ILE A 188 7.93 -9.48 -3.45
CA ILE A 188 8.30 -10.80 -3.97
C ILE A 188 8.42 -11.80 -2.82
N SER A 189 9.10 -11.40 -1.75
CA SER A 189 9.23 -12.22 -0.54
C SER A 189 7.89 -12.52 0.12
N LEU A 190 7.01 -11.51 0.20
CA LEU A 190 5.69 -11.65 0.81
C LEU A 190 4.70 -12.45 -0.04
N ASP A 191 4.73 -12.31 -1.37
CA ASP A 191 3.92 -13.11 -2.29
C ASP A 191 4.33 -14.59 -2.22
N SER A 192 5.64 -14.87 -2.22
CA SER A 192 6.15 -16.23 -2.01
C SER A 192 5.70 -16.80 -0.66
N ALA A 193 5.81 -16.03 0.42
CA ALA A 193 5.34 -16.44 1.75
C ALA A 193 3.82 -16.66 1.80
N LEU A 194 3.03 -15.82 1.13
CA LEU A 194 1.58 -15.98 1.03
C LEU A 194 1.21 -17.28 0.30
N ARG A 195 1.83 -17.55 -0.84
CA ARG A 195 1.59 -18.79 -1.61
C ARG A 195 1.99 -20.02 -0.81
N GLY A 196 3.17 -20.00 -0.19
CA GLY A 196 3.62 -21.05 0.73
C GLY A 196 2.64 -21.26 1.89
N TRP A 197 2.07 -20.19 2.44
CA TRP A 197 1.04 -20.26 3.47
C TRP A 197 -0.26 -20.92 2.96
N VAL A 198 -0.73 -20.57 1.77
CA VAL A 198 -1.92 -21.22 1.17
C VAL A 198 -1.66 -22.70 0.89
N ASP A 199 -0.49 -23.04 0.38
CA ASP A 199 -0.15 -24.38 -0.10
C ASP A 199 0.20 -25.35 1.04
N ALA A 200 0.66 -24.82 2.18
CA ALA A 200 0.99 -25.61 3.36
C ALA A 200 -0.21 -26.35 3.96
N ASP A 201 -1.45 -25.90 3.71
CA ASP A 201 -2.65 -26.56 4.21
C ASP A 201 -3.83 -26.44 3.23
N SER A 202 -4.26 -27.57 2.68
CA SER A 202 -5.43 -27.65 1.79
C SER A 202 -6.72 -27.06 2.38
N SER A 203 -6.85 -26.97 3.70
CA SER A 203 -7.99 -26.33 4.37
C SER A 203 -8.03 -24.82 4.11
N ARG A 204 -6.87 -24.17 3.97
CA ARG A 204 -6.74 -22.74 3.65
C ARG A 204 -7.19 -22.48 2.23
N ARG A 205 -6.76 -23.31 1.28
CA ARG A 205 -7.24 -23.22 -0.11
C ARG A 205 -8.75 -23.43 -0.21
N LYS A 206 -9.30 -24.42 0.50
CA LYS A 206 -10.76 -24.63 0.57
C LYS A 206 -11.50 -23.45 1.19
N PHE A 207 -10.94 -22.83 2.23
CA PHE A 207 -11.47 -21.61 2.83
C PHE A 207 -11.49 -20.46 1.82
N LEU A 208 -10.38 -20.23 1.11
CA LEU A 208 -10.28 -19.19 0.08
C LEU A 208 -11.23 -19.43 -1.10
N ALA A 209 -11.38 -20.68 -1.54
CA ALA A 209 -12.32 -21.06 -2.59
C ALA A 209 -13.77 -20.63 -2.28
N SER A 210 -14.15 -20.55 -0.99
CA SER A 210 -15.47 -20.07 -0.59
C SER A 210 -15.72 -18.59 -0.91
N PHE A 211 -14.64 -17.81 -1.08
CA PHE A 211 -14.60 -16.40 -1.47
C PHE A 211 -14.22 -16.18 -2.94
N GLY A 212 -13.92 -17.24 -3.69
CA GLY A 212 -13.72 -17.16 -5.12
C GLY A 212 -15.01 -16.75 -5.86
N PRO A 213 -14.92 -16.19 -7.08
CA PRO A 213 -16.09 -15.89 -7.89
C PRO A 213 -16.87 -17.18 -8.16
N ARG A 214 -18.15 -17.21 -7.79
CA ARG A 214 -19.07 -18.29 -8.16
C ARG A 214 -19.64 -18.03 -9.55
N ASP A 215 -20.00 -19.10 -10.26
CA ASP A 215 -20.74 -19.03 -11.51
C ASP A 215 -21.93 -18.06 -11.36
N GLY A 216 -21.97 -17.01 -12.18
CA GLY A 216 -22.97 -15.94 -12.06
C GLY A 216 -22.44 -14.52 -11.85
N GLY A 217 -21.14 -14.28 -12.03
CA GLY A 217 -20.60 -12.92 -12.06
C GLY A 217 -20.47 -12.25 -10.70
N MET A 218 -20.33 -13.05 -9.62
CA MET A 218 -20.01 -12.50 -8.31
C MET A 218 -18.71 -11.68 -8.37
N PRO A 219 -18.65 -10.56 -7.65
CA PRO A 219 -17.45 -9.74 -7.59
C PRO A 219 -16.29 -10.53 -7.02
N ARG A 220 -15.08 -10.26 -7.53
CA ARG A 220 -13.86 -10.89 -7.04
C ARG A 220 -13.50 -10.34 -5.67
N ASN A 221 -13.16 -11.24 -4.76
CA ASN A 221 -12.57 -10.92 -3.47
C ASN A 221 -11.05 -10.97 -3.58
N TYR A 222 -10.37 -10.27 -2.67
CA TYR A 222 -8.92 -10.14 -2.67
C TYR A 222 -8.35 -10.47 -1.29
N LEU A 223 -7.12 -10.96 -1.27
CA LEU A 223 -6.27 -10.92 -0.09
C LEU A 223 -5.38 -9.70 -0.18
N ARG A 224 -5.47 -8.81 0.80
CA ARG A 224 -4.60 -7.66 0.96
C ARG A 224 -3.45 -8.01 1.89
N VAL A 225 -2.22 -7.95 1.40
CA VAL A 225 -1.02 -8.22 2.19
C VAL A 225 -0.29 -6.91 2.47
N ILE A 226 -0.12 -6.60 3.75
CA ILE A 226 0.62 -5.40 4.18
C ILE A 226 2.11 -5.60 3.92
N THR A 227 2.71 -4.74 3.11
CA THR A 227 4.14 -4.80 2.79
C THR A 227 4.98 -3.87 3.65
N ARG A 228 4.39 -2.74 4.04
CA ARG A 228 5.06 -1.70 4.81
C ARG A 228 4.06 -0.99 5.71
N VAL A 229 4.51 -0.66 6.92
CA VAL A 229 3.77 0.19 7.85
C VAL A 229 4.58 1.45 8.15
N TYR A 230 3.86 2.53 8.44
CA TYR A 230 4.41 3.78 8.91
C TYR A 230 3.87 4.03 10.32
N LEU A 231 4.78 4.25 11.26
CA LEU A 231 4.47 4.47 12.65
C LEU A 231 4.85 5.89 13.06
N THR A 232 4.18 6.42 14.07
CA THR A 232 4.54 7.68 14.71
C THR A 232 4.67 7.51 16.22
N GLY A 233 5.76 8.00 16.78
CA GLY A 233 5.95 8.13 18.23
C GLY A 233 5.39 9.45 18.77
N LYS A 234 5.08 10.43 17.91
CA LYS A 234 4.66 11.76 18.36
C LYS A 234 3.77 12.49 17.33
N LEU A 235 2.74 13.15 17.83
CA LEU A 235 1.88 14.04 17.08
C LEU A 235 1.83 15.40 17.77
N ASP A 236 2.26 16.45 17.06
CA ASP A 236 2.12 17.82 17.50
C ASP A 236 0.98 18.49 16.73
N VAL A 237 0.03 19.09 17.45
CA VAL A 237 -1.07 19.86 16.88
C VAL A 237 -1.05 21.27 17.41
N SER A 238 -1.03 22.23 16.49
CA SER A 238 -1.21 23.65 16.80
C SER A 238 -2.55 24.10 16.24
N LEU A 239 -3.28 24.91 16.99
CA LEU A 239 -4.48 25.61 16.58
C LEU A 239 -4.26 27.08 16.86
N THR A 240 -4.57 27.94 15.90
CA THR A 240 -4.50 29.40 16.01
C THR A 240 -5.82 29.98 15.56
N ASP A 241 -6.37 30.93 16.30
CA ASP A 241 -7.59 31.65 15.96
C ASP A 241 -7.46 32.27 14.54
N ALA A 242 -8.47 32.03 13.70
CA ALA A 242 -8.50 32.56 12.34
C ALA A 242 -9.08 33.99 12.27
N GLU A 243 -9.70 34.48 13.34
CA GLU A 243 -10.19 35.87 13.43
C GLU A 243 -9.06 36.85 13.74
N THR A 244 -8.20 37.15 12.77
CA THR A 244 -7.55 38.45 12.75
C THR A 244 -8.57 39.52 12.40
N ARG A 245 -9.33 40.02 13.38
CA ARG A 245 -10.09 41.28 13.24
C ARG A 245 -9.10 42.43 13.06
N GLY A 246 -8.67 42.63 11.82
CA GLY A 246 -7.93 43.80 11.39
C GLY A 246 -8.90 44.96 11.18
N GLY A 247 -8.96 45.87 12.17
CA GLY A 247 -9.60 47.18 12.02
C GLY A 247 -11.10 47.22 12.32
N GLY A 248 -11.43 47.67 13.53
CA GLY A 248 -12.78 48.05 13.92
C GLY A 248 -12.82 48.30 15.43
N ALA A 249 -13.10 49.53 15.83
CA ALA A 249 -13.27 49.89 17.23
C ALA A 249 -14.46 49.12 17.83
N ASP A 250 -14.19 48.06 18.60
CA ASP A 250 -15.21 47.26 19.27
C ASP A 250 -15.40 47.73 20.73
N VAL A 251 -16.54 48.36 20.99
CA VAL A 251 -17.07 48.69 22.32
C VAL A 251 -18.17 47.67 22.63
N GLY A 252 -17.83 46.54 23.25
CA GLY A 252 -18.82 45.56 23.74
C GLY A 252 -18.31 44.11 23.85
N MET A 253 -17.98 43.67 25.07
CA MET A 253 -17.30 42.41 25.37
C MET A 253 -18.13 41.12 25.12
N PRO A 254 -17.50 40.01 24.65
CA PRO A 254 -17.98 38.65 24.90
C PRO A 254 -17.75 38.25 26.38
N ARG A 255 -18.70 37.50 26.94
CA ARG A 255 -18.70 37.06 28.36
C ARG A 255 -17.56 36.09 28.68
N PRO A 256 -16.98 36.15 29.90
CA PRO A 256 -15.82 35.36 30.27
C PRO A 256 -16.18 33.91 30.58
N VAL A 257 -15.35 33.01 30.07
CA VAL A 257 -15.15 31.66 30.62
C VAL A 257 -14.76 31.83 32.09
N ALA A 258 -15.41 31.08 32.98
CA ALA A 258 -15.32 31.25 34.43
C ALA A 258 -13.87 31.33 34.93
N ASN A 259 -13.50 32.53 35.40
CA ASN A 259 -12.47 32.88 36.38
C ASN A 259 -11.34 31.85 36.61
N MET A 260 -10.42 31.75 35.64
CA MET A 260 -9.00 31.71 36.00
C MET A 260 -8.58 33.17 36.20
N LEU A 261 -8.53 33.61 37.46
CA LEU A 261 -8.18 34.99 37.81
C LEU A 261 -6.75 35.25 37.36
N ALA A 262 -6.60 35.81 36.16
CA ALA A 262 -5.38 36.44 35.73
C ALA A 262 -5.01 37.49 36.78
N GLN A 263 -3.82 37.37 37.38
CA GLN A 263 -3.26 38.42 38.21
C GLN A 263 -3.16 39.67 37.34
N THR A 264 -3.94 40.69 37.67
CA THR A 264 -3.89 41.98 37.01
C THR A 264 -2.57 42.66 37.39
N PRO A 265 -1.75 43.11 36.42
CA PRO A 265 -0.53 43.82 36.73
C PRO A 265 -0.82 45.03 37.62
N THR A 266 -0.06 45.18 38.70
CA THR A 266 -0.16 46.31 39.65
C THR A 266 0.47 47.60 39.13
N GLY A 267 1.27 47.51 38.07
CA GLY A 267 1.85 48.65 37.38
C GLY A 267 2.26 48.31 35.94
N PRO A 268 2.53 49.33 35.11
CA PRO A 268 2.93 49.16 33.71
C PRO A 268 4.25 48.38 33.53
N GLU A 269 5.10 48.35 34.54
CA GLU A 269 6.36 47.58 34.52
C GLU A 269 6.14 46.08 34.80
N ASP A 270 5.02 45.71 35.43
CA ASP A 270 4.69 44.34 35.80
C ASP A 270 3.95 43.57 34.70
N VAL A 271 3.57 44.23 33.60
CA VAL A 271 2.74 43.65 32.53
C VAL A 271 3.40 42.40 31.90
N PRO A 272 4.70 42.40 31.55
CA PRO A 272 5.33 41.22 30.96
C PRO A 272 5.41 40.04 31.94
N GLN A 273 5.63 40.33 33.23
CA GLN A 273 5.84 39.32 34.26
C GLN A 273 4.52 38.71 34.74
N SER A 274 3.48 39.52 34.90
CA SER A 274 2.12 39.06 35.21
C SER A 274 1.50 38.26 34.04
N ALA A 275 1.70 38.68 32.78
CA ALA A 275 1.28 37.91 31.62
C ALA A 275 1.95 36.53 31.56
N ARG A 276 3.25 36.45 31.85
CA ARG A 276 4.00 35.19 31.93
C ARG A 276 3.51 34.31 33.09
N ALA A 277 3.32 34.87 34.28
CA ALA A 277 2.84 34.11 35.45
C ALA A 277 1.41 33.57 35.24
N ASN A 278 0.53 34.36 34.62
CA ASN A 278 -0.82 33.94 34.25
C ASN A 278 -0.78 32.79 33.25
N TYR A 279 0.07 32.90 32.22
CA TYR A 279 0.29 31.84 31.24
C TYR A 279 0.82 30.54 31.87
N GLU A 280 1.86 30.63 32.71
CA GLU A 280 2.42 29.49 33.43
C GLU A 280 1.38 28.84 34.36
N SER A 281 0.53 29.63 35.01
CA SER A 281 -0.55 29.13 35.88
C SER A 281 -1.65 28.39 35.10
N VAL A 282 -2.06 28.91 33.94
CA VAL A 282 -3.05 28.27 33.07
C VAL A 282 -2.50 26.96 32.52
N LEU A 283 -1.24 26.96 32.04
CA LEU A 283 -0.57 25.72 31.60
C LEU A 283 -0.44 24.70 32.74
N ALA A 284 -0.06 25.13 33.94
CA ALA A 284 0.05 24.25 35.09
C ALA A 284 -1.32 23.66 35.47
N GLN A 285 -2.39 24.46 35.41
CA GLN A 285 -3.75 24.01 35.73
C GLN A 285 -4.32 23.07 34.66
N LEU A 286 -4.10 23.35 33.37
CA LEU A 286 -4.46 22.46 32.26
C LEU A 286 -3.72 21.11 32.37
N ASN A 287 -2.40 21.15 32.61
CA ASN A 287 -1.61 19.95 32.82
C ASN A 287 -2.05 19.20 34.09
N LYS A 288 -2.46 19.90 35.14
CA LYS A 288 -3.00 19.28 36.37
C LYS A 288 -4.37 18.63 36.15
N MET A 289 -5.24 19.23 35.33
CA MET A 289 -6.52 18.62 34.94
C MET A 289 -6.34 17.35 34.12
N LEU A 290 -5.31 17.29 33.26
CA LEU A 290 -4.93 16.08 32.51
C LEU A 290 -4.21 15.03 33.38
N ALA A 291 -3.38 15.47 34.34
CA ALA A 291 -2.61 14.58 35.20
C ALA A 291 -3.43 14.02 36.38
N GLN A 292 -4.60 14.59 36.68
CA GLN A 292 -5.54 13.96 37.59
C GLN A 292 -6.02 12.67 36.91
N PRO A 293 -5.75 11.48 37.50
CA PRO A 293 -6.23 10.23 36.95
C PRO A 293 -7.75 10.35 36.88
N THR A 294 -8.28 10.41 35.67
CA THR A 294 -9.70 10.28 35.44
C THR A 294 -10.07 8.92 36.03
N THR A 295 -10.66 8.94 37.23
CA THR A 295 -11.36 7.79 37.78
C THR A 295 -12.21 7.19 36.66
N PRO A 296 -12.25 5.87 36.48
CA PRO A 296 -12.71 5.18 35.26
C PRO A 296 -14.20 5.33 34.89
N ALA A 297 -14.86 6.40 35.33
CA ALA A 297 -16.19 6.80 34.88
C ALA A 297 -16.10 7.66 33.60
N ALA A 298 -15.99 6.96 32.46
CA ALA A 298 -16.70 7.28 31.21
C ALA A 298 -16.50 8.66 30.54
N THR A 299 -15.26 9.08 30.28
CA THR A 299 -15.00 9.95 29.10
C THR A 299 -14.46 9.08 27.95
N PRO A 300 -15.27 8.74 26.94
CA PRO A 300 -14.83 7.95 25.79
C PRO A 300 -13.95 8.84 24.91
N GLY A 301 -12.62 8.77 25.06
CA GLY A 301 -11.76 9.55 24.16
C GLY A 301 -10.26 9.56 24.44
N LEU A 302 -9.78 9.14 25.62
CA LEU A 302 -8.35 8.97 25.86
C LEU A 302 -7.92 7.57 25.36
N VAL A 303 -7.11 7.54 24.31
CA VAL A 303 -6.56 6.29 23.78
C VAL A 303 -5.58 5.72 24.83
N PRO A 304 -5.76 4.45 25.27
CA PRO A 304 -4.83 3.84 26.22
C PRO A 304 -3.40 3.84 25.66
N GLY A 305 -2.45 4.47 26.37
CA GLY A 305 -1.01 4.44 26.05
C GLY A 305 -0.40 5.73 25.49
N GLY A 306 -1.18 6.78 25.23
CA GLY A 306 -0.67 8.10 24.87
C GLY A 306 -0.49 9.03 26.08
N SER A 307 0.54 9.87 26.09
CA SER A 307 0.62 11.01 27.02
C SER A 307 0.41 12.32 26.28
N VAL A 308 -0.65 13.04 26.64
CA VAL A 308 -0.98 14.36 26.09
C VAL A 308 -0.37 15.45 26.97
N ARG A 309 0.37 16.39 26.38
CA ARG A 309 0.93 17.56 27.04
C ARG A 309 0.55 18.84 26.28
N PHE A 310 0.04 19.84 26.98
CA PHE A 310 -0.10 21.18 26.41
C PHE A 310 1.27 21.86 26.40
N THR A 311 1.75 22.24 25.22
CA THR A 311 3.05 22.90 25.05
C THR A 311 2.94 24.41 25.15
N ALA A 312 1.82 24.97 24.68
CA ALA A 312 1.48 26.38 24.82
C ALA A 312 -0.04 26.59 24.71
N ALA A 313 -0.58 27.50 25.54
CA ALA A 313 -1.98 27.94 25.44
C ALA A 313 -2.04 29.46 25.63
N SER A 314 -2.44 30.19 24.60
CA SER A 314 -2.75 31.61 24.63
C SER A 314 -4.22 31.84 24.29
N SER A 315 -4.71 33.06 24.45
CA SER A 315 -6.07 33.43 24.03
C SER A 315 -6.32 33.25 22.53
N ARG A 316 -5.27 33.05 21.72
CA ARG A 316 -5.35 32.94 20.26
C ARG A 316 -4.69 31.70 19.71
N SER A 317 -4.03 30.89 20.53
CA SER A 317 -3.36 29.67 20.06
C SER A 317 -3.30 28.59 21.13
N VAL A 318 -3.54 27.34 20.75
CA VAL A 318 -3.36 26.17 21.59
C VAL A 318 -2.47 25.19 20.84
N SER A 319 -1.40 24.74 21.47
CA SER A 319 -0.55 23.66 20.95
C SER A 319 -0.55 22.48 21.90
N MET A 320 -0.65 21.31 21.30
CA MET A 320 -0.76 20.00 21.93
C MET A 320 0.32 19.10 21.37
N SER A 321 0.96 18.36 22.26
CA SER A 321 1.91 17.31 21.88
C SER A 321 1.41 16.01 22.51
N GLU A 322 1.17 15.01 21.67
CA GLU A 322 0.81 13.66 22.11
C GLU A 322 1.94 12.71 21.72
N THR A 323 2.49 12.00 22.70
CA THR A 323 3.54 11.00 22.48
C THR A 323 3.00 9.60 22.75
N PHE A 324 3.43 8.65 21.92
CA PHE A 324 2.99 7.26 21.93
C PHE A 324 4.19 6.35 22.20
N ASP A 325 4.10 5.57 23.27
CA ASP A 325 5.05 4.50 23.56
C ASP A 325 4.28 3.23 23.96
N PRO A 326 4.17 2.23 23.05
CA PRO A 326 4.81 2.13 21.75
C PRO A 326 4.16 3.03 20.66
N PRO A 327 4.86 3.32 19.55
CA PRO A 327 4.36 4.16 18.46
C PRO A 327 3.13 3.54 17.78
N LEU A 328 2.28 4.39 17.18
CA LEU A 328 1.06 3.98 16.51
C LEU A 328 1.23 3.94 14.98
N VAL A 329 0.64 2.96 14.33
CA VAL A 329 0.54 2.86 12.87
C VAL A 329 -0.43 3.92 12.35
N ILE A 330 0.08 4.82 11.51
CA ILE A 330 -0.68 5.90 10.86
C ILE A 330 -1.09 5.55 9.43
N GLY A 331 -0.42 4.57 8.83
CA GLY A 331 -0.68 4.19 7.46
C GLY A 331 0.16 2.99 7.01
N TYR A 332 -0.19 2.43 5.86
CA TYR A 332 0.47 1.26 5.30
C TYR A 332 0.56 1.30 3.78
N LEU A 333 1.42 0.44 3.23
CA LEU A 333 1.41 0.01 1.83
C LEU A 333 1.07 -1.48 1.77
N ALA A 334 0.40 -1.88 0.71
CA ALA A 334 -0.01 -3.25 0.50
C ALA A 334 -0.05 -3.61 -0.99
N PHE A 335 -0.14 -4.91 -1.25
CA PHE A 335 -0.61 -5.44 -2.52
C PHE A 335 -1.85 -6.30 -2.30
N ASP A 336 -2.68 -6.37 -3.32
CA ASP A 336 -3.88 -7.19 -3.37
C ASP A 336 -3.65 -8.37 -4.32
N VAL A 337 -4.15 -9.54 -3.93
CA VAL A 337 -4.10 -10.77 -4.71
C VAL A 337 -5.52 -11.28 -4.90
N ALA A 338 -5.95 -11.47 -6.14
CA ALA A 338 -7.29 -11.96 -6.43
C ALA A 338 -7.46 -13.42 -5.98
N ILE A 339 -8.63 -13.76 -5.45
CA ILE A 339 -8.99 -15.14 -5.10
C ILE A 339 -9.81 -15.76 -6.23
N PHE A 340 -9.38 -16.90 -6.76
CA PHE A 340 -10.08 -17.64 -7.81
C PHE A 340 -11.05 -18.69 -7.24
N GLY A 341 -11.88 -19.27 -8.12
CA GLY A 341 -13.01 -20.13 -7.73
C GLY A 341 -12.59 -21.42 -7.00
N ASP A 342 -11.39 -21.90 -7.27
CA ASP A 342 -10.74 -23.05 -6.63
C ASP A 342 -9.89 -22.67 -5.40
N GLY A 343 -9.85 -21.38 -5.05
CA GLY A 343 -9.01 -20.85 -3.97
C GLY A 343 -7.58 -20.57 -4.39
N GLU A 344 -7.24 -20.70 -5.68
CA GLU A 344 -5.96 -20.22 -6.21
C GLU A 344 -5.85 -18.70 -6.12
N LEU A 345 -4.60 -18.23 -6.11
CA LEU A 345 -4.25 -16.84 -5.96
C LEU A 345 -3.74 -16.27 -7.29
N GLY A 346 -4.30 -15.13 -7.70
CA GLY A 346 -3.86 -14.35 -8.85
C GLY A 346 -2.48 -13.71 -8.67
N SER A 347 -2.14 -12.77 -9.56
CA SER A 347 -0.88 -12.03 -9.45
C SER A 347 -0.97 -10.94 -8.38
N ALA A 348 0.16 -10.63 -7.74
CA ALA A 348 0.25 -9.53 -6.79
C ALA A 348 0.13 -8.17 -7.49
N ILE A 349 -0.88 -7.38 -7.13
CA ILE A 349 -1.13 -6.04 -7.69
C ILE A 349 -0.98 -5.01 -6.58
N PRO A 350 -0.13 -3.98 -6.71
CA PRO A 350 -0.05 -2.93 -5.70
C PRO A 350 -1.43 -2.32 -5.43
N THR A 351 -1.82 -2.21 -4.16
CA THR A 351 -3.16 -1.77 -3.78
C THR A 351 -3.48 -0.37 -4.32
N HIS A 352 -2.50 0.53 -4.38
CA HIS A 352 -2.71 1.87 -4.94
C HIS A 352 -3.12 1.84 -6.42
N ALA A 353 -2.52 0.97 -7.23
CA ALA A 353 -2.87 0.80 -8.64
C ALA A 353 -4.30 0.30 -8.81
N LEU A 354 -4.76 -0.56 -7.88
CA LEU A 354 -6.15 -1.02 -7.83
C LEU A 354 -7.13 0.13 -7.46
N LEU A 355 -6.71 1.03 -6.56
CA LEU A 355 -7.53 2.15 -6.10
C LEU A 355 -7.59 3.32 -7.09
N GLU A 356 -6.59 3.47 -7.96
CA GLU A 356 -6.48 4.59 -8.91
C GLU A 356 -7.10 4.30 -10.28
N ASN A 357 -7.71 3.12 -10.48
CA ASN A 357 -8.26 2.65 -11.77
C ASN A 357 -7.23 2.46 -12.89
N ASP A 358 -5.93 2.47 -12.58
CA ASP A 358 -4.86 2.29 -13.57
C ASP A 358 -4.82 0.88 -14.16
N ILE A 359 -5.47 -0.08 -13.51
CA ILE A 359 -5.62 -1.45 -14.01
C ILE A 359 -7.11 -1.81 -13.92
N ALA A 360 -7.81 -1.79 -15.06
CA ALA A 360 -9.19 -2.26 -15.07
C ALA A 360 -9.20 -3.72 -14.60
N ALA A 361 -10.09 -4.10 -13.68
CA ALA A 361 -10.17 -5.47 -13.15
C ALA A 361 -10.34 -6.55 -14.25
N SER A 362 -10.77 -6.16 -15.45
CA SER A 362 -10.82 -6.97 -16.66
C SER A 362 -9.46 -7.16 -17.34
N GLU A 363 -8.57 -6.18 -17.29
CA GLU A 363 -7.21 -6.24 -17.85
C GLU A 363 -6.29 -7.11 -17.01
N SER A 364 -6.48 -7.16 -15.68
CA SER A 364 -5.79 -8.13 -14.83
C SER A 364 -6.04 -9.56 -15.31
N ARG A 365 -7.25 -9.90 -15.78
CA ARG A 365 -7.52 -11.23 -16.38
C ARG A 365 -6.72 -11.48 -17.65
N GLN A 366 -6.50 -10.45 -18.47
CA GLN A 366 -5.78 -10.57 -19.73
C GLN A 366 -4.27 -10.67 -19.48
N LEU A 367 -3.74 -9.88 -18.54
CA LEU A 367 -2.35 -9.95 -18.10
C LEU A 367 -2.03 -11.29 -17.40
N GLU A 368 -2.93 -11.79 -16.54
CA GLU A 368 -2.77 -13.08 -15.87
C GLU A 368 -2.86 -14.26 -16.85
N ARG A 369 -3.79 -14.22 -17.82
CA ARG A 369 -3.83 -15.23 -18.89
C ARG A 369 -2.63 -15.14 -19.83
N ALA A 370 -2.08 -13.95 -20.05
CA ALA A 370 -0.86 -13.78 -20.82
C ALA A 370 0.37 -14.34 -20.08
N GLN A 371 0.44 -14.19 -18.75
CA GLN A 371 1.50 -14.80 -17.93
C GLN A 371 1.43 -16.33 -17.89
N VAL A 372 0.24 -16.91 -17.77
CA VAL A 372 0.08 -18.38 -17.88
C VAL A 372 0.45 -18.87 -19.29
N GLY A 373 0.28 -18.05 -20.33
CA GLY A 373 0.77 -18.32 -21.68
C GLY A 373 2.28 -18.17 -21.86
N SER A 374 2.97 -17.34 -21.06
CA SER A 374 4.43 -17.20 -21.11
C SER A 374 5.15 -18.30 -20.33
N ASP A 375 4.58 -18.81 -19.24
CA ASP A 375 5.05 -20.05 -18.59
C ASP A 375 4.70 -21.31 -19.43
N GLY A 376 3.75 -21.18 -20.36
CA GLY A 376 3.39 -22.19 -21.37
C GLY A 376 4.22 -22.15 -22.66
N LEU A 377 5.02 -21.10 -22.88
CA LEU A 377 6.08 -21.14 -23.88
C LEU A 377 7.08 -22.18 -23.39
N LEU A 378 6.98 -23.39 -23.96
CA LEU A 378 7.88 -24.53 -23.76
C LEU A 378 9.19 -24.09 -23.13
N ASP A 379 9.36 -24.47 -21.86
CA ASP A 379 10.59 -24.28 -21.12
C ASP A 379 11.76 -24.51 -22.09
N GLY A 380 12.70 -23.56 -22.20
CA GLY A 380 13.73 -23.60 -23.25
C GLY A 380 14.48 -24.94 -23.26
N ASP A 381 14.51 -25.59 -22.10
CA ASP A 381 15.02 -26.93 -21.85
C ASP A 381 14.27 -28.02 -22.64
N VAL A 382 12.94 -27.96 -22.79
CA VAL A 382 12.15 -28.94 -23.56
C VAL A 382 12.44 -28.86 -25.06
N PHE A 383 12.60 -27.64 -25.61
CA PHE A 383 12.98 -27.49 -27.00
C PHE A 383 14.42 -27.97 -27.25
N THR A 384 15.33 -27.63 -26.34
CA THR A 384 16.74 -28.08 -26.37
C THR A 384 16.84 -29.61 -26.30
N ASP A 385 16.01 -30.24 -25.45
CA ASP A 385 15.90 -31.68 -25.34
C ASP A 385 15.39 -32.31 -26.65
N LEU A 386 14.34 -31.74 -27.26
CA LEU A 386 13.78 -32.20 -28.54
C LEU A 386 14.78 -32.09 -29.70
N GLU A 387 15.55 -30.99 -29.78
CA GLU A 387 16.61 -30.84 -30.78
C GLU A 387 17.72 -31.87 -30.60
N SER A 388 18.09 -32.19 -29.36
CA SER A 388 19.15 -33.16 -29.06
C SER A 388 18.82 -34.59 -29.52
N VAL A 389 17.53 -34.90 -29.74
CA VAL A 389 17.03 -36.22 -30.14
C VAL A 389 16.44 -36.23 -31.55
N VAL A 390 16.47 -35.11 -32.27
CA VAL A 390 15.84 -34.92 -33.60
C VAL A 390 16.36 -35.92 -34.66
N ASN A 391 17.62 -36.34 -34.53
CA ASN A 391 18.24 -37.31 -35.44
C ASN A 391 17.97 -38.77 -35.04
N LYS A 392 17.36 -39.00 -33.88
CA LYS A 392 17.13 -40.32 -33.29
C LYS A 392 15.65 -40.70 -33.23
N ASP A 393 14.76 -39.70 -33.23
CA ASP A 393 13.31 -39.91 -33.15
C ASP A 393 12.58 -39.08 -34.22
N ALA A 394 11.84 -39.77 -35.09
CA ALA A 394 11.07 -39.15 -36.17
C ALA A 394 9.95 -38.23 -35.65
N LYS A 395 9.37 -38.53 -34.49
CA LYS A 395 8.31 -37.73 -33.83
C LYS A 395 8.88 -36.46 -33.22
N ALA A 396 10.09 -36.51 -32.66
CA ALA A 396 10.80 -35.30 -32.21
C ALA A 396 11.17 -34.40 -33.39
N ASN A 397 11.58 -34.98 -34.53
CA ASN A 397 11.85 -34.23 -35.76
C ASN A 397 10.61 -33.56 -36.35
N GLU A 398 9.47 -34.23 -36.33
CA GLU A 398 8.19 -33.64 -36.72
C GLU A 398 7.81 -32.47 -35.80
N LEU A 399 7.89 -32.66 -34.48
CA LEU A 399 7.59 -31.61 -33.50
C LEU A 399 8.51 -30.39 -33.62
N VAL A 400 9.81 -30.57 -33.79
CA VAL A 400 10.77 -29.47 -34.01
C VAL A 400 10.48 -28.73 -35.31
N ARG A 401 10.09 -29.43 -36.38
CA ARG A 401 9.68 -28.80 -37.65
C ARG A 401 8.41 -27.97 -37.50
N GLU A 402 7.40 -28.48 -36.79
CA GLU A 402 6.17 -27.73 -36.50
C GLU A 402 6.45 -26.50 -35.64
N LEU A 403 7.27 -26.64 -34.59
CA LEU A 403 7.68 -25.55 -33.72
C LEU A 403 8.43 -24.45 -34.48
N ASN A 404 9.34 -24.83 -35.37
CA ASN A 404 10.07 -23.88 -36.23
C ASN A 404 9.15 -23.22 -37.26
N ALA A 405 8.16 -23.93 -37.80
CA ALA A 405 7.17 -23.34 -38.72
C ALA A 405 6.30 -22.29 -38.02
N ILE A 406 5.80 -22.61 -36.82
CA ILE A 406 5.05 -21.64 -35.99
C ILE A 406 5.93 -20.46 -35.62
N ALA A 407 7.20 -20.67 -35.28
CA ALA A 407 8.13 -19.60 -34.99
C ALA A 407 8.36 -18.67 -36.20
N GLN A 408 8.43 -19.25 -37.40
CA GLN A 408 8.62 -18.54 -38.64
C GLN A 408 7.35 -17.77 -39.08
N GLU A 409 6.16 -18.18 -38.67
CA GLU A 409 4.91 -17.46 -38.92
C GLU A 409 4.62 -16.39 -37.85
N SER A 410 4.97 -16.67 -36.58
CA SER A 410 4.67 -15.81 -35.44
C SER A 410 5.62 -14.62 -35.29
N VAL A 411 6.88 -14.77 -35.70
CA VAL A 411 7.87 -13.68 -35.59
C VAL A 411 7.81 -12.82 -36.86
N PRO A 412 7.41 -11.54 -36.76
CA PRO A 412 7.34 -10.66 -37.92
C PRO A 412 8.73 -10.49 -38.56
N ALA A 413 8.77 -10.31 -39.88
CA ALA A 413 10.01 -10.18 -40.67
C ALA A 413 10.95 -9.06 -40.18
N SER A 414 10.40 -8.07 -39.47
CA SER A 414 11.15 -7.11 -38.69
C SER A 414 10.37 -6.70 -37.44
N TYR A 415 11.07 -6.45 -36.35
CA TYR A 415 10.49 -5.98 -35.10
C TYR A 415 11.37 -4.91 -34.44
N ALA A 416 10.74 -3.97 -33.74
CA ALA A 416 11.46 -2.92 -33.03
C ALA A 416 11.84 -3.40 -31.62
N ILE A 417 13.11 -3.24 -31.26
CA ILE A 417 13.57 -3.34 -29.88
C ILE A 417 13.90 -1.92 -29.42
N TYR A 418 13.49 -1.60 -28.19
CA TYR A 418 13.88 -0.37 -27.52
C TYR A 418 14.99 -0.70 -26.53
N THR A 419 16.11 0.00 -26.65
CA THR A 419 17.22 -0.14 -25.72
C THR A 419 17.50 1.20 -25.07
N GLN A 420 17.56 1.22 -23.75
CA GLN A 420 18.11 2.36 -23.02
C GLN A 420 19.62 2.43 -23.19
N SER A 421 20.13 3.54 -23.73
CA SER A 421 21.53 3.90 -23.63
C SER A 421 21.66 5.20 -22.83
N ARG A 422 22.76 5.32 -22.07
CA ARG A 422 23.06 6.53 -21.32
C ARG A 422 24.19 7.24 -22.03
N ASP A 423 23.90 8.41 -22.59
CA ASP A 423 24.92 9.27 -23.17
C ASP A 423 25.29 10.40 -22.20
N HIS A 424 26.13 11.34 -22.65
CA HIS A 424 26.58 12.46 -21.81
C HIS A 424 25.47 13.48 -21.51
N ALA A 425 24.34 13.43 -22.22
CA ALA A 425 23.19 14.32 -22.06
C ALA A 425 22.04 13.69 -21.25
N GLY A 426 22.04 12.36 -21.06
CA GLY A 426 21.07 11.67 -20.21
C GLY A 426 20.76 10.24 -20.66
N LEU A 427 19.63 9.73 -20.17
CA LEU A 427 19.06 8.45 -20.63
C LEU A 427 18.32 8.69 -21.95
N VAL A 428 18.77 8.05 -23.02
CA VAL A 428 18.15 8.13 -24.35
C VAL A 428 17.60 6.75 -24.72
N MET A 429 16.32 6.72 -25.09
CA MET A 429 15.69 5.53 -25.67
C MET A 429 16.03 5.45 -27.15
N GLN A 430 16.74 4.40 -27.55
CA GLN A 430 17.04 4.13 -28.95
C GLN A 430 16.15 3.01 -29.47
N ARG A 431 15.42 3.28 -30.56
CA ARG A 431 14.66 2.29 -31.30
C ARG A 431 15.56 1.64 -32.33
N ARG A 432 15.82 0.34 -32.19
CA ARG A 432 16.55 -0.47 -33.17
C ARG A 432 15.60 -1.44 -33.85
N MET A 433 15.51 -1.37 -35.18
CA MET A 433 14.78 -2.37 -35.96
C MET A 433 15.67 -3.60 -36.13
N MET A 434 15.19 -4.75 -35.65
CA MET A 434 15.82 -6.04 -35.87
C MET A 434 15.08 -6.75 -36.99
N THR A 435 15.82 -7.20 -37.99
CA THR A 435 15.30 -8.07 -39.04
C THR A 435 15.33 -9.51 -38.55
N ARG A 436 14.26 -10.24 -38.84
CA ARG A 436 14.15 -11.67 -38.55
C ARG A 436 15.28 -12.44 -39.26
N PRO A 437 15.99 -13.35 -38.57
CA PRO A 437 16.96 -14.21 -39.23
C PRO A 437 16.27 -15.08 -40.31
N ALA A 438 17.04 -15.51 -41.32
CA ALA A 438 16.53 -16.31 -42.44
C ALA A 438 15.91 -17.65 -41.99
N ILE A 439 16.38 -18.17 -40.85
CA ILE A 439 15.82 -19.32 -40.13
C ILE A 439 15.53 -18.81 -38.72
N VAL A 440 14.28 -18.91 -38.28
CA VAL A 440 13.86 -18.53 -36.92
C VAL A 440 13.89 -19.80 -36.08
N THR A 441 14.81 -19.85 -35.13
CA THR A 441 14.86 -20.92 -34.13
C THR A 441 13.96 -20.58 -32.94
N HIS A 442 13.62 -21.56 -32.11
CA HIS A 442 12.94 -21.28 -30.84
C HIS A 442 13.76 -20.36 -29.93
N ALA A 443 15.10 -20.47 -29.95
CA ALA A 443 15.98 -19.55 -29.23
C ALA A 443 15.84 -18.10 -29.71
N ASP A 444 15.61 -17.88 -31.01
CA ASP A 444 15.28 -16.57 -31.56
C ASP A 444 13.91 -16.07 -31.10
N LEU A 445 12.93 -16.98 -30.94
CA LEU A 445 11.59 -16.66 -30.45
C LEU A 445 11.59 -16.30 -28.96
N GLN A 446 12.31 -17.04 -28.12
CA GLN A 446 12.52 -16.66 -26.72
C GLN A 446 13.29 -15.35 -26.60
N THR A 447 14.27 -15.11 -27.46
CA THR A 447 15.00 -13.85 -27.50
C THR A 447 14.10 -12.70 -27.95
N PHE A 448 13.22 -12.93 -28.93
CA PHE A 448 12.20 -11.98 -29.36
C PHE A 448 11.24 -11.65 -28.22
N VAL A 449 10.68 -12.64 -27.53
CA VAL A 449 9.74 -12.46 -26.41
C VAL A 449 10.42 -11.69 -25.27
N ARG A 450 11.60 -12.12 -24.82
CA ARG A 450 12.37 -11.42 -23.77
C ARG A 450 12.70 -9.98 -24.16
N ASN A 451 13.03 -9.73 -25.42
CA ASN A 451 13.31 -8.38 -25.92
C ASN A 451 12.04 -7.53 -26.05
N ALA A 452 10.91 -8.12 -26.42
CA ALA A 452 9.61 -7.44 -26.49
C ALA A 452 9.12 -7.06 -25.09
N GLU A 453 9.21 -7.98 -24.11
CA GLU A 453 8.89 -7.73 -22.70
C GLU A 453 9.81 -6.68 -22.09
N ARG A 454 11.12 -6.79 -22.31
CA ARG A 454 12.09 -5.78 -21.87
C ARG A 454 11.82 -4.42 -22.51
N SER A 455 11.52 -4.38 -23.80
CA SER A 455 11.18 -3.15 -24.51
C SER A 455 9.90 -2.52 -23.97
N ALA A 456 8.87 -3.33 -23.70
CA ALA A 456 7.61 -2.88 -23.09
C ALA A 456 7.85 -2.34 -21.67
N GLY A 457 8.62 -3.05 -20.85
CA GLY A 457 8.99 -2.61 -19.51
C GLY A 457 9.84 -1.34 -19.48
N GLU A 458 10.83 -1.22 -20.37
CA GLU A 458 11.66 -0.02 -20.50
C GLU A 458 10.84 1.18 -21.05
N ALA A 459 9.93 0.95 -21.99
CA ALA A 459 9.02 1.97 -22.51
C ALA A 459 8.03 2.45 -21.44
N MET A 460 7.44 1.55 -20.66
CA MET A 460 6.55 1.88 -19.55
C MET A 460 7.27 2.66 -18.44
N ARG A 461 8.51 2.29 -18.09
CA ARG A 461 9.34 3.05 -17.14
C ARG A 461 9.71 4.44 -17.64
N PHE A 462 9.98 4.59 -18.94
CA PHE A 462 10.26 5.88 -19.56
C PHE A 462 9.02 6.78 -19.57
N LEU A 463 7.86 6.24 -19.96
CA LEU A 463 6.58 6.95 -19.97
C LEU A 463 6.13 7.36 -18.57
N ALA A 464 6.32 6.50 -17.56
CA ALA A 464 6.06 6.82 -16.16
C ALA A 464 6.98 7.94 -15.61
N GLY A 465 8.11 8.21 -16.26
CA GLY A 465 9.06 9.27 -15.91
C GLY A 465 8.93 10.56 -16.73
N SER A 466 8.15 10.58 -17.82
CA SER A 466 8.07 11.72 -18.75
C SER A 466 6.64 12.29 -18.83
N ALA A 467 6.45 13.54 -18.40
CA ALA A 467 5.15 14.23 -18.33
C ALA A 467 4.54 14.66 -19.68
N GLN A 468 4.83 13.99 -20.80
CA GLN A 468 4.29 14.34 -22.12
C GLN A 468 3.61 13.14 -22.79
N LEU A 469 2.29 13.03 -22.55
CA LEU A 469 1.37 12.10 -23.21
C LEU A 469 0.66 12.83 -24.35
N GLN A 470 0.92 12.44 -25.60
CA GLN A 470 -0.08 12.52 -26.71
C GLN A 470 0.36 11.90 -28.05
N VAL A 471 1.62 11.45 -28.24
CA VAL A 471 2.09 11.09 -29.61
C VAL A 471 2.11 9.58 -29.90
N LEU A 472 1.99 8.68 -28.92
CA LEU A 472 2.18 7.24 -29.14
C LEU A 472 0.90 6.38 -29.22
N GLU A 473 -0.27 6.91 -28.86
CA GLU A 473 -1.53 6.12 -28.85
C GLU A 473 -2.03 5.74 -30.26
N ASN A 474 -1.65 6.48 -31.30
CA ASN A 474 -2.27 6.29 -32.63
C ASN A 474 -1.54 5.30 -33.57
N GLY A 475 -0.41 4.71 -33.17
CA GLY A 475 0.45 3.94 -34.09
C GLY A 475 0.53 2.43 -33.87
N VAL A 476 0.21 1.91 -32.68
CA VAL A 476 0.70 0.58 -32.25
C VAL A 476 -0.31 -0.56 -32.43
N ILE A 477 -1.62 -0.29 -32.52
CA ILE A 477 -2.65 -1.36 -32.35
C ILE A 477 -3.45 -1.69 -33.64
N ARG A 478 -3.21 -1.05 -34.79
CA ARG A 478 -4.00 -1.34 -36.02
C ARG A 478 -3.32 -2.21 -37.09
N GLY A 479 -2.20 -2.85 -36.79
CA GLY A 479 -1.38 -3.54 -37.80
C GLY A 479 -1.59 -5.05 -38.00
N ALA A 480 -2.24 -5.75 -37.07
CA ALA A 480 -2.47 -7.20 -37.20
C ALA A 480 -3.96 -7.49 -37.06
N ALA A 481 -4.55 -8.11 -38.10
CA ALA A 481 -5.94 -8.51 -38.10
C ALA A 481 -6.21 -9.46 -36.91
N SER A 482 -7.26 -9.20 -36.14
CA SER A 482 -7.62 -9.95 -34.93
C SER A 482 -7.85 -11.45 -35.17
N THR A 483 -8.02 -11.86 -36.42
CA THR A 483 -8.26 -13.25 -36.83
C THR A 483 -7.02 -14.14 -36.74
N ASP A 484 -5.81 -13.60 -36.89
CA ASP A 484 -4.57 -14.41 -36.87
C ASP A 484 -4.13 -14.79 -35.45
N VAL A 485 -4.40 -13.94 -34.46
CA VAL A 485 -3.94 -14.14 -33.08
C VAL A 485 -4.71 -15.28 -32.39
N ASP A 486 -6.01 -15.39 -32.65
CA ASP A 486 -6.82 -16.45 -32.03
C ASP A 486 -6.55 -17.82 -32.68
N GLN A 487 -6.23 -17.86 -33.98
CA GLN A 487 -5.77 -19.08 -34.66
C GLN A 487 -4.39 -19.54 -34.14
N LEU A 488 -3.43 -18.61 -34.03
CA LEU A 488 -2.12 -18.87 -33.42
C LEU A 488 -2.23 -19.41 -31.99
N ARG A 489 -3.18 -18.91 -31.20
CA ARG A 489 -3.44 -19.41 -29.84
C ARG A 489 -3.98 -20.83 -29.83
N GLU A 490 -4.90 -21.16 -30.74
CA GLU A 490 -5.43 -22.52 -30.87
C GLU A 490 -4.33 -23.51 -31.26
N ASP A 491 -3.44 -23.11 -32.16
CA ASP A 491 -2.34 -23.95 -32.64
C ASP A 491 -1.25 -24.17 -31.58
N VAL A 492 -0.90 -23.15 -30.78
CA VAL A 492 0.00 -23.29 -29.63
C VAL A 492 -0.61 -24.24 -28.57
N THR A 493 -1.91 -24.10 -28.27
CA THR A 493 -2.60 -24.95 -27.29
C THR A 493 -2.62 -26.43 -27.72
N LYS A 494 -2.91 -26.69 -29.01
CA LYS A 494 -2.85 -28.04 -29.58
C LYS A 494 -1.43 -28.62 -29.51
N LEU A 495 -0.41 -27.80 -29.79
CA LEU A 495 0.98 -28.22 -29.74
C LEU A 495 1.45 -28.57 -28.32
N GLU A 496 1.12 -27.74 -27.32
CA GLU A 496 1.40 -28.04 -25.91
C GLU A 496 0.78 -29.37 -25.46
N SER A 497 -0.45 -29.66 -25.90
CA SER A 497 -1.13 -30.92 -25.60
C SER A 497 -0.41 -32.12 -26.22
N ARG A 498 0.14 -31.97 -27.43
CA ARG A 498 0.93 -32.99 -28.13
C ARG A 498 2.30 -33.19 -27.49
N VAL A 499 2.96 -32.12 -27.03
CA VAL A 499 4.24 -32.21 -26.30
C VAL A 499 4.04 -32.87 -24.93
N ARG A 500 2.98 -32.51 -24.19
CA ARG A 500 2.61 -33.20 -22.94
C ARG A 500 2.29 -34.68 -23.18
N ALA A 501 1.56 -35.01 -24.25
CA ALA A 501 1.28 -36.39 -24.63
C ALA A 501 2.56 -37.15 -25.01
N PHE A 502 3.53 -36.52 -25.69
CA PHE A 502 4.84 -37.10 -25.98
C PHE A 502 5.66 -37.35 -24.70
N ARG A 503 5.63 -36.42 -23.74
CA ARG A 503 6.32 -36.55 -22.44
C ARG A 503 5.76 -37.71 -21.58
N ASN A 504 4.46 -37.97 -21.71
CA ASN A 504 3.76 -39.05 -21.00
C ASN A 504 3.81 -40.41 -21.72
N ASP A 505 4.32 -40.46 -22.95
CA ASP A 505 4.52 -41.70 -23.70
C ASP A 505 5.83 -42.36 -23.22
N ASN A 506 5.84 -43.67 -22.99
CA ASN A 506 6.99 -44.43 -22.42
C ASN A 506 8.28 -44.31 -23.26
N THR A 507 8.19 -43.72 -24.46
CA THR A 507 9.30 -43.31 -25.33
C THR A 507 10.13 -42.16 -24.74
N TYR A 508 9.54 -41.18 -24.05
CA TYR A 508 10.31 -40.09 -23.43
C TYR A 508 11.18 -40.60 -22.28
N GLU A 509 10.66 -41.50 -21.43
CA GLU A 509 11.48 -42.17 -20.40
C GLU A 509 12.61 -43.00 -21.01
N ALA A 510 12.35 -43.75 -22.09
CA ALA A 510 13.37 -44.54 -22.77
C ALA A 510 14.48 -43.67 -23.38
N VAL A 511 14.11 -42.54 -23.99
CA VAL A 511 15.02 -41.57 -24.60
C VAL A 511 15.79 -40.79 -23.53
N ALA A 512 15.14 -40.35 -22.45
CA ALA A 512 15.80 -39.71 -21.30
C ALA A 512 16.79 -40.67 -20.62
N LEU A 513 16.43 -41.95 -20.47
CA LEU A 513 17.32 -42.98 -19.93
C LEU A 513 18.51 -43.25 -20.87
N GLU A 514 18.31 -43.21 -22.19
CA GLU A 514 19.39 -43.39 -23.17
C GLU A 514 20.31 -42.16 -23.26
N ALA A 515 19.76 -40.95 -23.14
CA ALA A 515 20.50 -39.70 -23.00
C ALA A 515 21.34 -39.71 -21.71
N GLN A 516 20.78 -40.12 -20.57
CA GLN A 516 21.49 -40.31 -19.31
C GLN A 516 22.64 -41.32 -19.45
N ARG A 517 22.40 -42.46 -20.12
CA ARG A 517 23.45 -43.46 -20.41
C ARG A 517 24.53 -42.92 -21.35
N HIS A 518 24.19 -42.03 -22.27
CA HIS A 518 25.16 -41.40 -23.16
C HIS A 518 26.01 -40.37 -22.41
N TYR A 519 25.38 -39.51 -21.60
CA TYR A 519 26.06 -38.57 -20.70
C TYR A 519 27.03 -39.29 -19.76
N ASN A 520 26.60 -40.37 -19.10
CA ASN A 520 27.46 -41.17 -18.23
C ASN A 520 28.65 -41.80 -18.97
N ARG A 521 28.48 -42.18 -20.25
CA ARG A 521 29.58 -42.68 -21.09
C ARG A 521 30.57 -41.58 -21.46
N LEU A 522 30.11 -40.36 -21.70
CA LEU A 522 30.97 -39.22 -22.00
C LEU A 522 31.72 -38.75 -20.74
N LEU A 523 31.05 -38.78 -19.57
CA LEU A 523 31.65 -38.50 -18.25
C LEU A 523 32.77 -39.51 -17.93
N ALA A 524 32.52 -40.82 -18.13
CA ALA A 524 33.50 -41.87 -17.90
C ALA A 524 34.72 -41.80 -18.84
N ARG A 525 34.58 -41.14 -20.00
CA ARG A 525 35.67 -40.90 -20.96
C ARG A 525 36.40 -39.58 -20.71
N GLY A 526 36.01 -38.80 -19.69
CA GLY A 526 36.57 -37.48 -19.39
C GLY A 526 36.28 -36.43 -20.45
N VAL A 527 35.28 -36.66 -21.32
CA VAL A 527 34.88 -35.73 -22.40
C VAL A 527 34.02 -34.58 -21.86
N VAL A 528 33.33 -34.81 -20.73
CA VAL A 528 32.51 -33.81 -20.04
C VAL A 528 32.81 -33.87 -18.55
N THR A 529 32.81 -32.72 -17.89
CA THR A 529 32.89 -32.62 -16.43
C THR A 529 31.52 -32.81 -15.79
N LYS A 530 31.52 -33.12 -14.49
CA LYS A 530 30.30 -33.35 -13.70
C LYS A 530 29.57 -32.05 -13.31
N GLN A 531 30.25 -30.91 -13.41
CA GLN A 531 29.65 -29.57 -13.49
C GLN A 531 29.20 -29.35 -14.93
#